data_AF-A0A8S2J823-F1
#
_entry.id   AF-A0A8S2J823-F1
#
_cell.length_a   1.000
_cell.length_b   1.000
_cell.length_c   1.000
_cell.angle_alpha   90.00
_cell.angle_beta   90.00
_cell.angle_gamma   90.00
#
_symmetry.space_group_name_H-M   'P 1'
#
loop_
_entity.id
_entity.type
_entity.pdbx_description
1 polymer ?
#
loop_
_entity_poly.entity_id
_entity_poly.type
_entity_poly.pdbx_seq_one_letter_code
_entity_poly.pdbx_strand_id
1 'polypeptide(L)'
;CVVPIDGFIRVCNKGGYLAKCYLQSRAADSARRNHHDDTGLFPVAQCRTMEIPVIAVLNRFECKSLAFIAVYKSIFVQEFASSIFNYCYEITGTTLNPKWSQTRC
;
A
#
# COMPACT_ATOMS: atom_id res chain seq x y z
N CYS A 1 9.58 15.07 15.39
CA CYS A 1 8.44 14.41 16.04
C CYS A 1 8.40 12.96 15.57
N VAL A 2 8.62 12.00 16.46
CA VAL A 2 8.48 10.57 16.13
C VAL A 2 6.99 10.24 16.19
N VAL A 3 6.42 9.78 15.09
CA VAL A 3 5.05 9.27 15.08
C VAL A 3 5.14 7.80 15.51
N PRO A 4 4.48 7.38 16.61
CA PRO A 4 4.53 5.99 17.00
C PRO A 4 3.84 5.12 15.93
N ILE A 5 4.42 3.95 15.65
CA ILE A 5 4.00 3.00 14.61
C ILE A 5 3.27 1.85 15.29
N ASP A 6 2.13 1.41 14.73
CA ASP A 6 1.30 0.32 15.27
C ASP A 6 1.24 -0.92 14.36
N GLY A 7 1.68 -0.78 13.12
CA GLY A 7 1.79 -1.88 12.18
C GLY A 7 2.45 -1.45 10.89
N PHE A 8 2.51 -2.37 9.94
CA PHE A 8 3.04 -2.09 8.61
C PHE A 8 2.21 -2.74 7.51
N ILE A 9 2.37 -2.23 6.31
CA ILE A 9 1.94 -2.87 5.08
C ILE A 9 3.18 -3.26 4.29
N ARG A 10 3.37 -4.56 4.04
CA ARG A 10 4.41 -5.05 3.14
C ARG A 10 3.76 -5.53 1.85
N VAL A 11 4.22 -5.01 0.73
CA VAL A 11 3.77 -5.43 -0.61
C VAL A 11 4.94 -5.94 -1.42
N CYS A 12 4.80 -7.12 -2.00
CA CYS A 12 5.79 -7.70 -2.90
C CYS A 12 5.27 -7.73 -4.34
N ASN A 13 6.05 -7.19 -5.27
CA ASN A 13 5.74 -7.23 -6.68
C ASN A 13 6.33 -8.47 -7.33
N LYS A 14 5.48 -9.38 -7.76
CA LYS A 14 5.81 -10.53 -8.62
C LYS A 14 5.12 -10.44 -9.98
N GLY A 15 4.54 -9.30 -10.32
CA GLY A 15 3.93 -9.02 -11.61
C GLY A 15 4.94 -8.50 -12.63
N GLY A 16 4.65 -8.71 -13.91
CA GLY A 16 5.48 -8.26 -15.03
C GLY A 16 5.35 -6.76 -15.34
N TYR A 17 5.39 -5.89 -14.31
CA TYR A 17 5.21 -4.44 -14.42
C TYR A 17 5.91 -3.69 -13.29
N LEU A 18 6.12 -2.38 -13.47
CA LEU A 18 6.45 -1.47 -12.37
C LEU A 18 5.18 -1.21 -11.55
N ALA A 19 5.29 -1.21 -10.23
CA ALA A 19 4.18 -0.92 -9.34
C ALA A 19 4.46 0.33 -8.50
N LYS A 20 3.41 1.00 -8.05
CA LYS A 20 3.46 2.05 -7.03
C LYS A 20 2.23 1.90 -6.14
N CYS A 21 2.44 1.89 -4.82
CA CYS A 21 1.36 1.83 -3.85
C CYS A 21 1.35 3.07 -2.96
N TYR A 22 0.17 3.39 -2.46
CA TYR A 22 -0.13 4.57 -1.65
C TYR A 22 -0.89 4.14 -0.40
N LEU A 23 -0.47 4.65 0.74
CA LEU A 23 -1.16 4.52 2.01
C LEU A 23 -1.67 5.90 2.44
N GLN A 24 -2.98 5.99 2.67
CA GLN A 24 -3.59 7.15 3.31
C GLN A 24 -4.16 6.72 4.65
N SER A 25 -3.66 7.28 5.73
CA SER A 25 -4.09 6.98 7.09
C SER A 25 -4.72 8.22 7.73
N ARG A 26 -5.94 8.06 8.24
CA ARG A 26 -6.69 9.14 8.90
C ARG A 26 -6.72 8.90 10.40
N ALA A 27 -6.47 9.96 11.17
CA ALA A 27 -6.63 9.92 12.62
C ALA A 27 -8.10 10.15 13.01
N ALA A 28 -8.49 9.70 14.21
CA ALA A 28 -9.84 9.95 14.75
C ALA A 28 -10.11 11.44 15.01
N ASP A 29 -9.07 12.17 15.37
CA ASP A 29 -9.13 13.60 15.60
C ASP A 29 -8.94 14.34 14.27
N SER A 30 -9.97 15.05 13.83
CA SER A 30 -9.96 15.85 12.60
C SER A 30 -8.94 17.00 12.63
N ALA A 31 -8.43 17.37 13.81
CA ALA A 31 -7.33 18.33 13.96
C ALA A 31 -5.95 17.69 13.71
N ARG A 32 -5.81 16.36 13.73
CA ARG A 32 -4.57 15.65 13.42
C ARG A 32 -4.45 15.39 11.92
N ARG A 33 -3.27 15.70 11.37
CA ARG A 33 -2.97 15.56 9.93
C ARG A 33 -3.18 14.12 9.44
N ASN A 34 -3.76 14.01 8.25
CA ASN A 34 -3.73 12.77 7.47
C ASN A 34 -2.27 12.41 7.16
N HIS A 35 -1.94 11.14 7.33
CA HIS A 35 -0.64 10.60 6.94
C HIS A 35 -0.75 10.02 5.53
N HIS A 36 0.20 10.38 4.68
CA HIS A 36 0.31 9.93 3.31
C HIS A 36 1.70 9.36 3.11
N ASP A 37 1.76 8.11 2.66
CA ASP A 37 3.01 7.42 2.34
C ASP A 37 2.90 6.75 0.97
N ASP A 38 4.04 6.63 0.27
CA ASP A 38 4.11 5.96 -1.02
C ASP A 38 5.40 5.17 -1.22
N THR A 39 5.30 4.06 -1.93
CA THR A 39 6.42 3.12 -2.10
C THR A 39 7.51 3.59 -3.07
N GLY A 40 7.30 4.71 -3.75
CA GLY A 40 7.90 4.99 -5.05
C GLY A 40 7.50 3.95 -6.10
N LEU A 41 8.08 4.07 -7.30
CA LEU A 41 8.03 2.98 -8.29
C LEU A 41 8.94 1.84 -7.84
N PHE A 42 8.44 0.61 -7.86
CA PHE A 42 9.23 -0.58 -7.55
C PHE A 42 9.01 -1.70 -8.58
N PRO A 43 10.10 -2.32 -9.08
CA PRO A 43 10.06 -3.36 -10.10
C PRO A 43 9.66 -4.73 -9.56
N VAL A 44 9.55 -5.68 -10.49
CA VAL A 44 9.35 -7.09 -10.20
C VAL A 44 10.43 -7.65 -9.26
N ALA A 45 10.04 -8.64 -8.47
CA ALA A 45 10.82 -9.30 -7.41
C ALA A 45 11.27 -8.38 -6.26
N GLN A 46 10.71 -7.17 -6.14
CA GLN A 46 10.95 -6.29 -4.99
C GLN A 46 9.76 -6.19 -4.05
N CYS A 47 10.05 -6.00 -2.77
CA CYS A 47 9.06 -5.71 -1.75
C CYS A 47 9.27 -4.32 -1.15
N ARG A 48 8.19 -3.66 -0.77
CA ARG A 48 8.18 -2.38 -0.09
C ARG A 48 7.33 -2.46 1.16
N THR A 49 7.74 -1.72 2.18
CA THR A 49 7.04 -1.64 3.46
C THR A 49 6.65 -0.19 3.70
N MET A 50 5.41 0.04 4.11
CA MET A 50 4.90 1.34 4.56
C MET A 50 4.43 1.19 6.01
N GLU A 51 4.60 2.23 6.80
CA GLU A 51 4.27 2.23 8.22
C GLU A 51 2.85 2.74 8.44
N ILE A 52 2.11 2.10 9.35
CA ILE A 52 0.79 2.55 9.78
C ILE A 52 0.96 3.30 11.10
N PRO A 53 0.65 4.61 11.15
CA PRO A 53 0.69 5.38 12.39
C PRO A 53 -0.27 4.82 13.45
N VAL A 54 0.14 4.83 14.73
CA VAL A 54 -0.71 4.38 15.86
C VAL A 54 -2.00 5.17 16.02
N ILE A 55 -1.99 6.42 15.55
CA ILE A 55 -3.13 7.32 15.66
C ILE A 55 -4.14 7.11 14.54
N ALA A 56 -3.78 6.33 13.51
CA ALA A 56 -4.66 6.02 12.42
C ALA A 56 -5.85 5.22 12.96
N VAL A 57 -7.04 5.51 12.46
CA VAL A 57 -8.25 4.72 12.72
C VAL A 57 -8.85 4.15 11.45
N LEU A 58 -8.56 4.78 10.31
CA LEU A 58 -8.99 4.33 8.99
C LEU A 58 -7.81 4.47 8.02
N ASN A 59 -7.54 3.40 7.29
CA ASN A 59 -6.51 3.36 6.27
C ASN A 59 -7.12 3.03 4.92
N ARG A 60 -6.61 3.67 3.88
CA ARG A 60 -6.87 3.33 2.49
C ARG A 60 -5.54 3.00 1.82
N PHE A 61 -5.40 1.76 1.40
CA PHE A 61 -4.22 1.25 0.71
C PHE A 61 -4.57 0.97 -0.75
N GLU A 62 -3.86 1.60 -1.68
CA GLU A 62 -4.08 1.44 -3.11
C GLU A 62 -2.76 1.08 -3.81
N CYS A 63 -2.78 0.07 -4.67
CA CYS A 63 -1.66 -0.29 -5.54
C CYS A 63 -2.03 -0.09 -7.01
N LYS A 64 -1.11 0.49 -7.78
CA LYS A 64 -1.26 0.72 -9.22
C LYS A 64 -0.09 0.10 -9.98
N SER A 65 -0.36 -0.44 -11.16
CA SER A 65 0.66 -0.80 -12.13
C SER A 65 0.91 0.36 -13.08
N LEU A 66 2.16 0.56 -13.47
CA LEU A 66 2.52 1.44 -14.57
C LEU A 66 2.31 0.67 -15.87
N ALA A 67 1.28 1.06 -16.63
CA ALA A 67 1.06 0.60 -17.98
C ALA A 67 1.84 1.43 -19.01
N PHE A 68 1.87 0.94 -20.25
CA PHE A 68 2.54 1.57 -21.39
C PHE A 68 2.32 3.10 -21.38
N ILE A 69 3.42 3.88 -21.51
CA ILE A 69 3.41 5.35 -21.59
C ILE A 69 2.76 6.03 -20.37
N ALA A 70 3.29 5.77 -19.18
CA ALA A 70 2.97 6.50 -17.93
C ALA A 70 1.49 6.45 -17.47
N VAL A 71 0.67 5.55 -18.00
CA VAL A 71 -0.71 5.36 -17.56
C VAL A 71 -0.73 4.45 -16.34
N TYR A 72 -1.23 4.92 -15.21
CA TYR A 72 -1.41 4.08 -14.02
C TYR A 72 -2.74 3.34 -14.07
N LYS A 73 -2.71 2.01 -13.96
CA LYS A 73 -3.91 1.18 -13.82
C LYS A 73 -4.02 0.70 -12.37
N SER A 74 -5.19 0.89 -11.74
CA SER A 74 -5.42 0.37 -10.39
C SER A 74 -5.38 -1.16 -10.41
N ILE A 75 -4.59 -1.74 -9.50
CA ILE A 75 -4.53 -3.19 -9.27
C ILE A 75 -5.60 -3.53 -8.23
N PHE A 76 -5.57 -2.82 -7.09
CA PHE A 76 -6.54 -2.97 -6.02
C PHE A 76 -6.56 -1.76 -5.10
N VAL A 77 -7.67 -1.63 -4.37
CA VAL A 77 -7.85 -0.72 -3.24
C VAL A 77 -8.38 -1.54 -2.07
N GLN A 78 -7.85 -1.30 -0.87
CA GLN A 78 -8.32 -1.87 0.38
C GLN A 78 -8.53 -0.75 1.39
N GLU A 79 -9.62 -0.83 2.15
CA GLU A 79 -9.91 0.05 3.26
C GLU A 79 -10.05 -0.80 4.52
N PHE A 80 -9.39 -0.39 5.60
CA PHE A 80 -9.38 -1.15 6.85
C PHE A 80 -9.16 -0.25 8.06
N ALA A 81 -9.71 -0.68 9.20
CA ALA A 81 -9.51 0.00 10.47
C ALA A 81 -8.13 -0.31 11.05
N SER A 82 -7.52 0.68 11.69
CA SER A 82 -6.30 0.48 12.48
C SER A 82 -6.68 -0.04 13.86
N SER A 83 -6.84 -1.36 13.99
CA SER A 83 -7.06 -2.02 15.27
C SER A 83 -5.98 -3.07 15.55
N ILE A 84 -4.74 -2.78 15.11
CA ILE A 84 -3.53 -3.63 15.10
C ILE A 84 -3.56 -4.76 14.05
N PHE A 85 -2.77 -4.66 12.95
CA PHE A 85 -2.24 -5.79 12.17
C PHE A 85 -1.11 -5.36 11.23
N ASN A 86 -0.18 -6.30 10.96
CA ASN A 86 0.73 -6.24 9.82
C ASN A 86 0.01 -6.84 8.60
N TYR A 87 -0.08 -6.08 7.52
CA TYR A 87 -0.73 -6.54 6.28
C TYR A 87 0.34 -6.88 5.25
N CYS A 88 0.33 -8.12 4.78
CA CYS A 88 1.19 -8.54 3.68
C CYS A 88 0.38 -8.79 2.43
N TYR A 89 0.84 -8.23 1.32
CA TYR A 89 0.22 -8.37 0.00
C TYR A 89 1.24 -8.82 -1.03
N GLU A 90 0.74 -9.56 -2.01
CA GLU A 90 1.49 -9.92 -3.20
C GLU A 90 0.71 -9.46 -4.43
N ILE A 91 1.37 -8.74 -5.33
CA ILE A 91 0.82 -8.35 -6.63
C ILE A 91 1.49 -9.17 -7.73
N THR A 92 0.69 -9.72 -8.63
CA THR A 92 1.12 -10.68 -9.67
C THR A 92 0.46 -10.34 -11.01
N GLY A 93 0.65 -11.22 -12.00
CA GLY A 93 0.03 -11.11 -13.31
C GLY A 93 0.79 -10.15 -14.24
N THR A 94 0.06 -9.56 -15.17
CA THR A 94 0.62 -8.66 -16.19
C THR A 94 -0.02 -7.30 -16.10
N THR A 95 0.54 -6.32 -16.81
CA THR A 95 -0.03 -4.97 -16.90
C THR A 95 -1.49 -4.97 -17.36
N LEU A 96 -1.85 -5.86 -18.28
CA LEU A 96 -3.21 -5.97 -18.83
C LEU A 96 -4.17 -6.63 -17.84
N ASN A 97 -3.70 -7.66 -17.15
CA ASN A 97 -4.48 -8.44 -16.20
C ASN A 97 -3.72 -8.57 -14.86
N PRO A 98 -3.66 -7.48 -14.07
CA PRO A 98 -2.97 -7.50 -12.80
C PRO A 98 -3.81 -8.25 -11.76
N LYS A 99 -3.15 -8.96 -10.86
CA LYS A 99 -3.80 -9.71 -9.78
C LYS A 99 -3.14 -9.39 -8.45
N TRP A 100 -3.83 -9.70 -7.37
CA TRP A 100 -3.29 -9.53 -6.02
C TRP A 100 -3.85 -10.59 -5.07
N SER A 101 -3.16 -10.80 -3.98
CA SER A 101 -3.62 -11.59 -2.84
C SER A 101 -3.08 -11.02 -1.54
N GLN A 102 -3.82 -11.22 -0.46
CA GLN A 102 -3.29 -11.03 0.89
C GLN A 102 -2.54 -12.30 1.30
N THR A 103 -1.36 -12.13 1.87
CA THR A 103 -0.48 -13.21 2.31
C THR A 103 -0.17 -13.06 3.80
N ARG A 104 0.50 -14.07 4.36
CA ARG A 104 1.03 -13.96 5.72
C ARG A 104 2.31 -13.14 5.71
N CYS A 105 2.38 -12.21 6.64
CA CYS A 105 3.65 -11.79 7.21
C CYS A 105 4.14 -12.92 8.11
#